data_AF-A0A2G9NYQ5-F1
#
_entry.id   AF-A0A2G9NYQ5-F1
#
_cell.length_a   1.000
_cell.length_b   1.000
_cell.length_c   1.000
_cell.angle_alpha   90.00
_cell.angle_beta   90.00
_cell.angle_gamma   90.00
#
_symmetry.space_group_name_H-M   'P 1'
#
loop_
_entity.id
_entity.type
_entity.pdbx_description
1 polymer ?
#
loop_
_entity_poly.entity_id
_entity_poly.type
_entity_poly.pdbx_seq_one_letter_code
_entity_poly.pdbx_strand_id
1 'polypeptide(L)' 'MSNESRNTIFIGKKPLMAYVTSTLIQLANLPAVYIKARGLSIGRAVDVAQIIAR' A
#
# COMPACT_ATOMS: atom_id res chain seq x y z
N MET A 1 -16.41 2.22 18.96
CA MET A 1 -16.19 1.86 17.54
C MET A 1 -14.85 2.43 17.13
N SER A 2 -13.78 1.63 17.12
CA SER A 2 -12.47 2.07 16.67
C SER A 2 -12.56 2.47 15.20
N ASN A 3 -12.39 3.77 14.97
CA ASN A 3 -12.30 4.36 13.65
C ASN A 3 -10.99 3.87 13.03
N GLU A 4 -11.00 2.66 12.47
CA GLU A 4 -9.89 2.10 11.70
C GLU A 4 -9.76 2.93 10.42
N SER A 5 -9.13 4.10 10.57
CA SER A 5 -8.57 4.87 9.48
C SER A 5 -7.88 3.86 8.57
N ARG A 6 -8.42 3.64 7.37
CA ARG A 6 -7.97 2.62 6.40
C ARG A 6 -6.61 2.99 5.79
N ASN A 7 -5.62 3.18 6.65
CA ASN A 7 -4.23 3.46 6.34
C ASN A 7 -3.48 2.18 6.00
N THR A 8 -4.16 1.07 5.72
CA THR A 8 -3.55 -0.21 5.38
C THR A 8 -3.93 -0.63 3.97
N ILE A 9 -2.92 -0.88 3.14
CA ILE A 9 -3.03 -1.38 1.77
C ILE A 9 -2.66 -2.88 1.76
N PHE A 10 -3.60 -3.73 1.34
CA PHE A 10 -3.36 -5.17 1.20
C PHE A 10 -2.97 -5.52 -0.25
N ILE A 11 -1.80 -6.15 -0.42
CA ILE A 11 -1.26 -6.53 -1.73
C ILE A 11 -1.72 -7.94 -2.13
N GLY A 12 -2.17 -8.07 -3.38
CA GLY A 12 -2.67 -9.30 -3.98
C GLY A 12 -2.46 -9.30 -5.49
N LYS A 13 -3.48 -9.73 -6.23
CA LYS A 13 -3.38 -9.99 -7.68
C LYS A 13 -3.60 -8.76 -8.57
N LYS A 14 -3.93 -7.58 -8.03
CA LYS A 14 -4.11 -6.37 -8.87
C LYS A 14 -2.76 -5.95 -9.49
N PRO A 15 -2.79 -5.21 -10.62
CA PRO A 15 -1.57 -4.67 -11.23
C PRO A 15 -0.78 -3.79 -10.25
N LEU A 16 0.54 -3.79 -10.37
CA LEU A 16 1.46 -3.05 -9.48
C LEU A 16 1.05 -1.58 -9.32
N MET A 17 0.82 -0.90 -10.44
CA MET A 17 0.49 0.53 -10.47
C MET A 17 -0.83 0.86 -9.76
N ALA A 18 -1.79 -0.07 -9.70
CA ALA A 18 -3.02 0.17 -8.96
C ALA A 18 -2.75 0.34 -7.45
N TYR A 19 -1.79 -0.41 -6.91
CA TYR A 19 -1.38 -0.28 -5.52
C TYR A 19 -0.60 1.00 -5.27
N VAL A 20 0.33 1.36 -6.17
CA VAL A 20 1.09 2.62 -6.10
C VAL A 20 0.13 3.81 -6.04
N THR A 21 -0.79 3.91 -7.01
CA THR A 21 -1.74 5.03 -7.07
C THR A 21 -2.61 5.09 -5.82
N SER A 22 -3.14 3.95 -5.34
CA SER A 22 -3.95 3.95 -4.11
C SER A 22 -3.18 4.38 -2.86
N THR A 23 -1.90 4.02 -2.78
CA THR A 23 -1.04 4.36 -1.63
C THR A 23 -0.72 5.85 -1.63
N LEU A 24 -0.43 6.45 -2.80
CA LEU A 24 -0.21 7.89 -2.94
C LEU A 24 -1.46 8.71 -2.57
N ILE A 25 -2.64 8.30 -3.03
CA ILE A 25 -3.90 8.98 -2.68
C ILE A 25 -4.14 8.92 -1.17
N GLN A 26 -3.85 7.79 -0.52
CA GLN A 26 -3.98 7.67 0.93
C GLN A 26 -2.96 8.52 1.68
N LEU A 27 -1.70 8.51 1.24
CA LEU A 27 -0.61 9.28 1.86
C LEU A 27 -0.82 10.79 1.74
N ALA A 28 -1.51 11.26 0.69
CA ALA A 28 -1.91 12.66 0.58
C ALA A 28 -2.91 13.11 1.66
N ASN A 29 -3.66 12.16 2.24
CA ASN A 29 -4.71 12.42 3.23
C ASN A 29 -4.37 11.92 4.64
N LEU A 30 -3.30 11.12 4.79
CA LEU A 30 -2.94 10.43 6.02
C LEU A 30 -1.43 10.57 6.27
N PRO A 31 -1.00 10.76 7.53
CA PRO A 31 0.42 10.95 7.85
C PRO A 31 1.27 9.69 7.64
N ALA A 32 0.63 8.51 7.61
CA ALA A 32 1.30 7.23 7.42
C ALA A 32 0.37 6.23 6.75
N VAL A 33 0.95 5.34 5.93
CA VAL A 33 0.27 4.23 5.27
C VAL A 33 1.10 2.95 5.45
N TYR A 34 0.43 1.84 5.76
CA TYR A 34 1.00 0.53 6.00
C TYR A 34 0.70 -0.41 4.83
N ILE A 35 1.73 -1.00 4.23
CA ILE A 35 1.57 -1.98 3.16
C ILE A 35 1.71 -3.38 3.77
N LYS A 36 0.69 -4.23 3.59
CA LYS A 36 0.68 -5.61 4.10
C LYS A 36 0.56 -6.61 2.96
N ALA A 37 1.42 -7.64 2.99
CA ALA A 37 1.45 -8.72 2.01
C ALA A 37 1.90 -10.02 2.66
N ARG A 38 1.67 -11.14 1.97
CA ARG A 38 2.13 -12.47 2.41
C ARG A 38 2.50 -13.35 1.21
N GLY A 39 3.36 -14.34 1.46
CA GLY A 39 3.78 -15.31 0.45
C GLY A 39 4.35 -14.64 -0.81
N LEU A 40 3.92 -15.12 -1.98
CA LEU A 40 4.39 -14.64 -3.29
C LEU A 40 4.14 -13.14 -3.55
N SER A 41 3.22 -12.51 -2.82
CA SER A 41 2.91 -11.08 -2.98
C SER A 41 3.88 -10.15 -2.25
N ILE A 42 4.83 -10.67 -1.45
CA ILE A 42 5.76 -9.84 -0.67
C ILE A 42 6.67 -9.02 -1.58
N GLY A 43 7.23 -9.62 -2.65
CA GLY A 43 8.07 -8.89 -3.61
C GLY A 43 7.35 -7.68 -4.21
N ARG A 44 6.08 -7.87 -4.61
CA ARG A 44 5.23 -6.79 -5.12
C ARG A 44 5.00 -5.67 -4.09
N ALA A 45 4.91 -6.00 -2.80
CA ALA A 45 4.78 -4.99 -1.74
C ALA A 45 6.04 -4.15 -1.59
N VAL A 46 7.23 -4.80 -1.68
CA VAL A 46 8.52 -4.11 -1.69
C VAL A 46 8.63 -3.21 -2.90
N ASP A 47 8.22 -3.67 -4.08
CA ASP A 47 8.23 -2.86 -5.31
C ASP A 47 7.36 -1.59 -5.15
N VAL A 48 6.15 -1.72 -4.59
CA VAL A 48 5.27 -0.56 -4.33
C VAL A 48 5.93 0.42 -3.36
N ALA A 49 6.49 -0.08 -2.25
CA ALA A 49 7.16 0.78 -1.26
C ALA A 49 8.37 1.51 -1.88
N GLN A 50 9.16 0.82 -2.69
CA GLN A 50 10.36 1.38 -3.32
C GLN A 50 10.04 2.42 -4.40
N ILE A 51 8.93 2.25 -5.12
CA ILE A 51 8.45 3.26 -6.08
C ILE A 51 8.04 4.55 -5.38
N ILE A 52 7.42 4.45 -4.19
CA ILE A 52 6.94 5.60 -3.43
C ILE A 52 8.08 6.29 -2.66
N ALA A 53 9.09 5.55 -2.23
CA ALA A 53 10.24 6.08 -1.48
C ALA A 53 11.29 6.79 -2.36
N ARG A 54 11.18 6.68 -3.69
CA ARG A 54 11.98 7.46 -4.65
C ARG A 54 11.44 8.86 -4.80
#